data_AF-A0A174S3X2-F1
#
_entry.id   AF-A0A174S3X2-F1
#
_cell.length_a   1.000
_cell.length_b   1.000
_cell.length_c   1.000
_cell.angle_alpha   90.00
_cell.angle_beta   90.00
_cell.angle_gamma   90.00
#
_symmetry.space_group_name_H-M   'P 1'
#
loop_
_entity.id
_entity.type
_entity.pdbx_description
1 polymer ?
#
loop_
_entity_poly.entity_id
_entity_poly.type
_entity_poly.pdbx_seq_one_letter_code
_entity_poly.pdbx_strand_id
1 'polypeptide(L)'
;MACKREDRFRRNTIAFWLSDEEKSQVEAKIILSGVSKGEYYRKAVLGQEVTVIAGNYMSIRVAKVLEQILVHLQNGNTEEEGLLLELVKQLLEVNKNAPAGNKGIHE
;
A
#
# COMPACT_ATOMS: atom_id res chain seq x y z
N MET A 1 -30.75 -4.58 -2.92
CA MET A 1 -30.91 -4.99 -4.33
C MET A 1 -29.60 -4.77 -5.05
N ALA A 2 -29.12 -5.74 -5.83
CA ALA A 2 -27.98 -5.51 -6.71
C ALA A 2 -28.40 -4.52 -7.82
N CYS A 3 -27.59 -3.49 -8.05
CA CYS A 3 -27.79 -2.49 -9.10
C CYS A 3 -27.89 -3.19 -10.48
N LYS A 4 -28.83 -2.77 -11.33
CA LYS A 4 -29.00 -3.33 -12.69
C LYS A 4 -27.74 -3.09 -13.50
N ARG A 5 -27.47 -3.95 -14.49
CA ARG A 5 -26.24 -3.85 -15.29
C ARG A 5 -26.16 -2.52 -16.03
N GLU A 6 -27.30 -2.02 -16.50
CA GLU A 6 -27.42 -0.76 -17.24
C GLU A 6 -27.00 0.46 -16.40
N ASP A 7 -27.26 0.44 -15.09
CA ASP A 7 -27.05 1.56 -14.17
C ASP A 7 -25.60 1.66 -13.67
N ARG A 8 -24.73 0.71 -14.06
CA ARG A 8 -23.31 0.72 -13.68
C ARG A 8 -22.52 1.60 -14.65
N PHE A 9 -21.81 2.60 -14.11
CA PHE A 9 -20.83 3.39 -14.87
C PHE A 9 -19.84 2.51 -15.64
N ARG A 10 -19.44 1.35 -15.06
CA ARG A 10 -18.58 0.34 -15.69
C ARG A 10 -19.34 -0.97 -15.87
N ARG A 11 -20.14 -1.04 -16.95
CA ARG A 11 -21.02 -2.18 -17.28
C ARG A 11 -20.38 -3.31 -18.10
N ASN A 12 -19.17 -3.09 -18.62
CA ASN A 12 -18.42 -4.05 -19.44
C ASN A 12 -17.38 -4.79 -18.58
N THR A 13 -17.27 -6.10 -18.81
CA THR A 13 -16.33 -7.00 -18.10
C THR A 13 -15.22 -7.42 -19.06
N ILE A 14 -13.99 -7.40 -18.58
CA ILE A 14 -12.81 -7.96 -19.26
C ILE A 14 -12.31 -9.12 -18.41
N ALA A 15 -12.02 -10.26 -19.04
CA ALA A 15 -11.47 -11.45 -18.39
C ALA A 15 -10.33 -11.99 -19.25
N PHE A 16 -9.25 -12.43 -18.61
CA PHE A 16 -8.08 -13.03 -19.23
C PHE A 16 -7.56 -14.14 -18.31
N TRP A 17 -6.89 -15.12 -18.92
CA TRP A 17 -6.19 -16.18 -18.21
C TRP A 17 -4.72 -15.77 -18.07
N LEU A 18 -4.13 -16.11 -16.92
CA LEU A 18 -2.71 -15.89 -16.63
C LEU A 18 -2.12 -17.23 -16.20
N SER A 19 -0.87 -17.47 -16.57
CA SER A 19 -0.04 -18.45 -15.88
C SER A 19 0.26 -18.00 -14.45
N ASP A 20 0.74 -18.92 -13.61
CA ASP A 20 1.09 -18.60 -12.22
C ASP A 20 2.20 -17.54 -12.13
N GLU A 21 3.16 -17.57 -13.06
CA GLU A 21 4.27 -16.63 -13.12
C GLU A 21 3.77 -15.21 -13.47
N GLU A 22 2.94 -15.09 -14.51
CA GLU A 22 2.37 -13.80 -14.91
C GLU A 22 1.47 -13.22 -13.82
N LYS A 23 0.69 -14.07 -13.14
CA LYS A 23 -0.13 -13.67 -12.00
C LYS A 23 0.73 -13.09 -10.87
N SER A 24 1.82 -13.76 -10.50
CA SER A 24 2.75 -13.30 -9.46
C SER A 24 3.32 -11.92 -9.79
N GLN A 25 3.79 -11.73 -11.03
CA GLN A 25 4.33 -10.45 -11.49
C GLN A 25 3.29 -9.32 -11.45
N VAL A 26 2.05 -9.60 -11.89
CA VAL A 26 0.97 -8.61 -11.87
C VAL A 26 0.56 -8.25 -10.45
N GLU A 27 0.44 -9.23 -9.55
CA GLU A 27 0.11 -8.97 -8.15
C GLU A 27 1.20 -8.13 -7.46
N ALA A 28 2.47 -8.42 -7.72
CA ALA A 28 3.58 -7.61 -7.24
C ALA A 28 3.48 -6.15 -7.73
N LYS A 29 3.23 -5.92 -9.03
CA LYS A 29 3.07 -4.57 -9.58
C LYS A 29 1.86 -3.83 -8.98
N ILE A 30 0.74 -4.52 -8.76
CA ILE A 30 -0.43 -3.94 -8.11
C ILE A 30 -0.08 -3.49 -6.69
N ILE A 31 0.56 -4.37 -5.91
CA ILE A 31 0.98 -4.08 -4.55
C ILE A 31 1.90 -2.86 -4.51
N LEU A 32 2.89 -2.79 -5.40
CA LEU A 32 3.85 -1.69 -5.45
C LEU A 32 3.25 -0.38 -5.98
N SER A 33 2.21 -0.44 -6.82
CA SER A 33 1.51 0.75 -7.32
C SER A 33 0.64 1.43 -6.26
N GLY A 34 0.28 0.72 -5.17
CA GLY A 34 -0.59 1.24 -4.11
C GLY A 34 -2.05 1.48 -4.50
N VAL A 35 -2.47 1.15 -5.74
CA VAL A 35 -3.86 1.26 -6.20
C VAL A 35 -4.60 -0.08 -6.16
N SER A 36 -5.93 -0.03 -6.16
CA SER A 36 -6.75 -1.26 -6.19
C SER A 36 -6.55 -2.06 -7.49
N LYS A 37 -6.73 -3.39 -7.45
CA LYS A 37 -6.59 -4.28 -8.63
C LYS A 37 -7.37 -3.75 -9.85
N GLY A 38 -8.62 -3.35 -9.65
CA GLY A 38 -9.48 -2.85 -10.72
C GLY A 38 -9.08 -1.47 -11.26
N GLU A 39 -8.39 -0.64 -10.47
CA GLU A 39 -7.80 0.61 -10.95
C GLU A 39 -6.53 0.36 -11.76
N TYR A 40 -5.66 -0.52 -11.25
CA TYR A 40 -4.43 -0.93 -11.92
C TYR A 40 -4.70 -1.45 -13.33
N TYR A 41 -5.61 -2.41 -13.47
CA TYR A 41 -5.95 -2.97 -14.79
C TYR A 41 -6.57 -1.94 -15.73
N ARG A 42 -7.38 -1.01 -15.22
CA ARG A 42 -7.95 0.07 -16.06
C ARG A 42 -6.86 0.98 -16.60
N LYS A 43 -5.94 1.43 -15.74
CA LYS A 43 -4.83 2.30 -16.16
C LYS A 43 -3.92 1.56 -17.15
N ALA A 44 -3.53 0.33 -16.84
CA ALA A 44 -2.66 -0.49 -17.67
C ALA A 44 -3.27 -0.77 -19.07
N VAL A 45 -4.57 -1.12 -19.15
CA VAL A 45 -5.23 -1.42 -20.43
C VAL A 45 -5.49 -0.17 -21.26
N LEU A 46 -5.75 0.98 -20.63
CA LEU A 46 -5.97 2.26 -21.32
C LEU A 46 -4.67 2.97 -21.72
N GLY A 47 -3.51 2.34 -21.49
CA GLY A 47 -2.20 2.94 -21.77
C GLY A 47 -1.86 4.13 -20.87
N GLN A 48 -2.57 4.29 -19.75
CA GLN A 48 -2.26 5.30 -18.75
C GLN A 48 -1.06 4.84 -17.94
N GLU A 49 -0.11 5.75 -17.71
CA GLU A 49 1.12 5.43 -16.97
C GLU A 49 0.77 4.95 -15.55
N VAL A 50 1.21 3.74 -15.23
CA VAL A 50 1.08 3.16 -13.89
C VAL A 50 2.40 3.34 -13.16
N THR A 51 2.52 4.42 -12.41
CA THR A 51 3.71 4.68 -11.61
C THR A 51 3.77 3.73 -10.42
N VAL A 52 4.89 3.02 -10.31
CA VAL A 52 5.17 2.12 -9.18
C VAL A 52 5.84 2.94 -8.08
N ILE A 53 5.14 3.20 -6.99
CA ILE A 53 5.64 4.01 -5.86
C ILE A 53 6.06 3.06 -4.73
N ALA A 54 7.27 2.51 -4.84
CA ALA A 54 7.83 1.59 -3.85
C ALA A 54 8.00 2.22 -2.45
N GLY A 55 8.15 3.54 -2.38
CA GLY A 55 8.44 4.27 -1.14
C GLY A 55 7.34 4.16 -0.09
N ASN A 56 6.06 4.14 -0.48
CA ASN A 56 4.94 4.16 0.47
C ASN A 56 4.58 2.77 0.99
N TYR A 57 4.73 1.73 0.18
CA TYR A 57 4.37 0.36 0.60
C TYR A 57 5.28 -0.17 1.71
N MET A 58 6.59 0.03 1.56
CA MET A 58 7.57 -0.44 2.54
C MET A 58 7.50 0.39 3.83
N SER A 59 7.33 1.71 3.73
CA SER A 59 7.19 2.58 4.91
C SER A 59 5.92 2.28 5.71
N ILE A 60 4.79 2.02 5.04
CA ILE A 60 3.53 1.63 5.69
C ILE A 60 3.67 0.25 6.38
N ARG A 61 4.32 -0.72 5.72
CA ARG A 61 4.55 -2.04 6.32
C ARG A 61 5.46 -1.96 7.54
N VAL A 62 6.53 -1.18 7.46
CA VAL A 62 7.45 -0.94 8.58
C VAL A 62 6.72 -0.24 9.73
N ALA A 63 5.90 0.78 9.45
CA ALA A 63 5.09 1.45 10.48
C ALA A 63 4.20 0.46 11.24
N LYS A 64 3.52 -0.44 10.53
CA LYS A 64 2.62 -1.43 11.14
C LYS A 64 3.35 -2.43 12.04
N VAL A 65 4.55 -2.86 11.66
CA VAL A 65 5.38 -3.76 12.49
C VAL A 65 5.87 -3.02 13.74
N LEU A 66 6.27 -1.76 13.60
CA LEU A 66 6.69 -0.92 14.73
C LEU A 66 5.53 -0.68 15.72
N GLU A 67 4.30 -0.46 15.24
CA GLU A 67 3.11 -0.34 16.09
C GLU A 67 2.84 -1.63 16.89
N GLN A 68 3.00 -2.81 16.28
CA GLN A 68 2.85 -4.09 16.97
C GLN A 68 3.90 -4.28 18.07
N ILE A 69 5.15 -3.89 17.80
CA ILE A 69 6.23 -3.94 18.78
C ILE A 69 5.92 -3.01 19.96
N LEU A 70 5.39 -1.80 19.73
CA LEU A 70 4.97 -0.90 20.82
C LEU A 70 3.90 -1.52 21.72
N VAL A 71 2.89 -2.17 21.13
CA VAL A 71 1.82 -2.82 21.91
C VAL A 71 2.39 -3.94 22.79
N HIS A 72 3.37 -4.69 22.30
CA HIS A 72 4.02 -5.74 23.09
C HIS A 72 4.89 -5.16 24.21
N LEU A 73 5.64 -4.09 23.94
CA LEU A 73 6.50 -3.43 24.92
C LEU A 73 5.72 -2.70 26.02
N GLN A 74 4.52 -2.19 25.74
CA GLN A 74 3.66 -1.59 26.78
C GLN A 74 3.19 -2.59 27.84
N ASN A 75 3.27 -3.89 27.55
CA ASN A 75 2.85 -4.95 28.46
C ASN A 75 4.02 -5.60 29.24
N GLY A 76 5.27 -5.32 28.86
CA GLY A 76 6.48 -5.75 29.56
C GLY A 76 7.04 -4.60 30.41
N ASN A 77 7.48 -4.89 31.65
CA ASN A 77 7.88 -3.87 32.61
C ASN A 77 9.35 -4.06 33.04
N THR A 78 10.29 -3.87 32.11
CA THR A 78 11.73 -3.73 32.40
C THR A 78 12.29 -2.42 31.85
N GLU A 79 13.34 -1.88 32.49
CA GLU A 79 13.92 -0.58 32.13
C GLU A 79 14.47 -0.54 30.68
N GLU A 80 14.93 -1.68 30.17
CA GLU A 80 15.39 -1.86 28.78
C GLU A 80 14.24 -1.79 27.76
N GLU A 81 13.05 -2.28 28.12
CA GLU A 81 11.85 -2.18 27.28
C GLU A 81 11.35 -0.73 27.16
N GLY A 82 11.57 0.10 28.19
CA GLY A 82 11.26 1.52 28.17
C GLY A 82 12.10 2.30 27.15
N LEU A 83 13.41 2.02 27.07
CA LEU A 83 14.30 2.63 26.06
C LEU A 83 13.95 2.18 24.64
N LEU A 84 13.60 0.90 24.48
CA LEU A 84 13.18 0.36 23.20
C LEU A 84 11.84 0.96 22.74
N LEU A 85 10.90 1.18 23.66
CA LEU A 85 9.62 1.84 23.39
C LEU A 85 9.83 3.27 22.89
N GLU A 86 10.73 4.02 23.52
CA GLU A 86 11.03 5.41 23.15
C GLU A 86 11.66 5.50 21.76
N LEU A 87 12.60 4.60 21.45
CA LEU A 87 13.22 4.50 20.13
C LEU A 87 12.19 4.19 19.02
N VAL A 88 11.27 3.27 19.29
CA VAL A 88 10.22 2.90 18.33
C VAL A 88 9.24 4.06 18.10
N LYS A 89 8.89 4.82 19.14
CA LYS A 89 8.08 6.04 18.98
C LYS A 89 8.79 7.08 18.11
N GLN A 90 10.07 7.34 18.36
CA GLN A 90 10.87 8.28 17.55
C GLN A 90 10.93 7.84 16.08
N LEU A 91 11.14 6.55 15.81
CA LEU A 91 11.14 6.01 14.45
C LEU A 91 9.77 6.15 13.76
N LEU A 92 8.67 5.99 14.49
CA LEU A 92 7.32 6.22 13.95
C LEU A 92 7.06 7.70 13.63
N GLU A 93 7.51 8.63 14.48
CA GLU A 93 7.42 10.06 14.20
C GLU A 93 8.28 10.46 12.99
N VAL A 94 9.50 9.93 12.87
CA VAL A 94 10.35 10.14 11.70
C VAL A 94 9.71 9.59 10.44
N ASN A 95 8.99 8.46 10.51
CA ASN A 95 8.26 7.91 9.36
C ASN A 95 7.01 8.74 9.00
N LYS A 96 6.32 9.34 9.99
CA LYS A 96 5.20 10.27 9.75
C LYS A 96 5.66 11.61 9.17
N ASN A 97 6.82 12.07 9.59
CA ASN A 97 7.43 13.34 9.18
C ASN A 97 8.39 13.19 8.00
N ALA A 98 8.65 11.96 7.56
CA ALA A 98 9.34 11.70 6.31
C ALA A 98 8.56 12.45 5.22
N PRO A 99 9.22 13.29 4.41
CA PRO A 99 8.52 14.05 3.40
C PRO A 99 7.76 13.03 2.55
N ALA A 100 6.43 13.11 2.58
CA ALA A 100 5.64 12.71 1.43
C ALA A 100 6.18 13.59 0.30
N GLY A 101 7.15 13.07 -0.44
CA GLY A 101 7.73 13.68 -1.62
C GLY A 101 6.66 13.77 -2.69
N ASN A 102 5.67 14.62 -2.45
CA ASN A 102 4.62 15.04 -3.35
C ASN A 102 4.89 16.52 -3.60
N LYS A 103 5.47 16.84 -4.75
CA LYS A 103 5.26 18.13 -5.41
C LYS A 103 5.65 18.00 -6.88
N GLY A 104 4.62 17.88 -7.72
CA GLY A 104 4.66 18.27 -9.13
C GLY A 104 4.89 17.13 -10.11
N ILE A 105 3.81 16.54 -10.62
CA ILE A 105 3.58 16.53 -12.08
C ILE A 105 2.11 16.90 -12.27
N HIS A 106 1.87 18.21 -12.37
CA HIS A 106 0.72 18.72 -13.11
C HIS A 106 1.13 18.63 -14.58
N GLU A 107 0.39 17.84 -15.34
CA GLU A 107 -0.18 18.08 -16.68
C GLU A 107 -0.59 16.74 -17.33
#